data_AF-A0A7W0R526-F1
#
_entry.id   AF-A0A7W0R526-F1
#
_cell.length_a   1.000
_cell.length_b   1.000
_cell.length_c   1.000
_cell.angle_alpha   90.00
_cell.angle_beta   90.00
_cell.angle_gamma   90.00
#
_symmetry.space_group_name_H-M   'P 1'
#
loop_
_entity.id
_entity.type
_entity.pdbx_description
1 polymer ?
#
loop_
_entity_poly.entity_id
_entity_poly.type
_entity_poly.pdbx_seq_one_letter_code
_entity_poly.pdbx_strand_id
1 'polypeptide(L)' 'MNRWPEDVPELYDGTVRLRAHRDTDVPGMVEMCRDPVSNR' A
#
# COMPACT_ATOMS: atom_id res chain seq x y z
N MET A 1 -20.70 -0.02 8.12
CA MET A 1 -20.19 0.19 6.76
C MET A 1 -18.83 0.84 6.92
N ASN A 2 -17.73 0.16 6.56
CA ASN A 2 -16.39 0.77 6.62
C ASN A 2 -16.25 1.69 5.40
N ARG A 3 -15.85 2.94 5.61
CA ARG A 3 -15.65 3.91 4.54
C ARG A 3 -14.17 4.00 4.19
N TRP A 4 -13.88 3.84 2.91
CA TRP A 4 -12.52 3.90 2.39
C TRP A 4 -12.30 5.24 1.70
N PRO A 5 -11.16 5.92 1.96
CA PRO A 5 -10.03 5.49 2.80
C PRO A 5 -10.12 5.92 4.28
N GLU A 6 -11.15 6.65 4.69
CA GLU A 6 -11.20 7.36 5.98
C GLU A 6 -11.18 6.48 7.24
N ASP A 7 -11.68 5.25 7.17
CA ASP A 7 -11.73 4.33 8.32
C ASP A 7 -10.49 3.40 8.38
N VAL A 8 -9.47 3.62 7.54
CA VAL A 8 -8.22 2.84 7.54
C VAL A 8 -7.20 3.49 8.46
N PRO A 9 -6.69 2.80 9.50
CA PRO A 9 -5.70 3.38 10.39
C PRO A 9 -4.33 3.55 9.73
N GLU A 10 -3.56 4.53 10.20
CA GLU A 10 -2.12 4.58 9.95
C GLU A 10 -1.38 3.89 11.12
N LEU A 11 -0.53 2.91 10.80
CA LEU A 11 0.32 2.22 11.76
C LEU A 11 1.78 2.52 11.41
N TYR A 12 2.61 2.85 12.40
CA TYR A 12 4.02 3.17 12.20
C TYR A 12 4.87 2.60 13.34
N ASP A 13 5.94 1.88 12.98
CA ASP A 13 6.84 1.22 13.94
C ASP A 13 8.23 1.90 14.04
N GLY A 14 8.41 3.06 13.40
CA GLY A 14 9.71 3.73 13.27
C GLY A 14 10.40 3.47 11.93
N THR A 15 10.04 2.39 11.23
CA THR A 15 10.62 2.00 9.94
C THR A 15 9.54 1.91 8.85
N VAL A 16 8.50 1.13 9.09
CA VAL A 16 7.41 0.84 8.16
C VAL A 16 6.17 1.63 8.54
N ARG A 17 5.54 2.24 7.54
CA ARG A 17 4.22 2.86 7.67
C ARG A 17 3.19 2.13 6.84
N LEU A 18 2.17 1.59 7.50
CA LEU A 18 0.99 1.03 6.86
C LEU A 18 -0.12 2.08 6.90
N ARG A 19 -0.78 2.32 5.77
CA ARG A 19 -1.84 3.31 5.59
C ARG A 19 -2.74 2.90 4.42
N ALA A 20 -3.87 3.59 4.24
CA ALA A 20 -4.65 3.48 3.01
C ALA A 20 -3.81 3.83 1.77
N HIS A 21 -4.11 3.17 0.66
CA HIS A 21 -3.53 3.48 -0.64
C HIS A 21 -3.97 4.86 -1.14
N ARG A 22 -3.09 5.47 -1.92
CA ARG A 22 -3.29 6.75 -2.60
C ARG A 22 -2.95 6.54 -4.07
N ASP A 23 -3.49 7.38 -4.96
CA ASP A 23 -3.21 7.28 -6.40
C ASP A 23 -1.72 7.36 -6.73
N THR A 24 -0.94 8.07 -5.90
CA THR A 24 0.51 8.17 -6.02
C THR A 24 1.25 6.86 -5.78
N ASP A 25 0.62 5.85 -5.17
CA ASP A 25 1.23 4.55 -4.90
C ASP A 25 1.20 3.63 -6.12
N VAL A 26 0.31 3.91 -7.09
CA VAL A 26 0.05 3.06 -8.25
C VAL A 26 1.33 2.70 -9.02
N PRO A 27 2.26 3.63 -9.34
CA PRO A 27 3.49 3.26 -10.04
C PRO A 27 4.33 2.22 -9.30
N GLY A 28 4.45 2.34 -7.97
CA GLY A 28 5.21 1.39 -7.15
C GLY A 28 4.52 0.04 -7.03
N MET A 29 3.19 0.02 -6.93
CA MET A 29 2.42 -1.24 -6.92
C MET A 29 2.55 -2.00 -8.25
N VAL A 30 2.52 -1.28 -9.38
CA VAL A 30 2.73 -1.88 -10.71
C VAL A 30 4.13 -2.44 -10.87
N GLU A 31 5.15 -1.75 -10.36
CA GLU A 31 6.53 -2.23 -10.37
C GLU A 31 6.68 -3.53 -9.55
N MET A 32 6.19 -3.54 -8.31
CA MET A 32 6.16 -4.74 -7.46
C MET A 32 5.44 -5.94 -8.13
N CYS A 33 4.28 -5.69 -8.76
CA CYS A 33 3.55 -6.74 -9.50
C CYS A 33 4.32 -7.27 -10.73
N ARG A 34 5.30 -6.52 -11.25
CA ARG A 34 6.16 -6.95 -12.37
C ARG A 34 7.48 -7.54 -11.90
N ASP A 35 7.79 -7.48 -10.61
CA ASP A 35 8.98 -8.09 -10.05
C ASP A 35 8.95 -9.62 -10.32
N PRO A 36 9.99 -10.19 -10.94
CA PRO A 36 10.10 -11.64 -11.15
C PRO A 36 10.05 -12.48 -9.86
N VAL A 37 10.42 -11.91 -8.71
CA VAL A 37 10.30 -12.55 -7.39
C VAL A 37 8.83 -12.67 -6.98
N SER A 38 8.00 -11.66 -7.28
CA SER A 38 6.56 -11.64 -6.95
C SER A 38 5.72 -12.61 -7.80
N ASN A 39 6.16 -12.92 -9.02
CA ASN A 39 5.40 -13.72 -9.99
C ASN A 39 5.83 -15.21 -10.04
N ARG A 40 6.36 -15.75 -8.93
CA ARG A 40 6.75 -17.16 -8.82
C ARG A 40 5.61 -18.09 -8.40
#